data_AF-A0A015LJF4-F1
#
_entry.id   AF-A0A015LJF4-F1
#
_cell.length_a   1.000
_cell.length_b   1.000
_cell.length_c   1.000
_cell.angle_alpha   90.00
_cell.angle_beta   90.00
_cell.angle_gamma   90.00
#
_symmetry.space_group_name_H-M   'P 1'
#
loop_
_entity.id
_entity.type
_entity.pdbx_description
1 polymer ?
#
loop_
_entity_poly.entity_id
_entity_poly.type
_entity_poly.pdbx_seq_one_letter_code
_entity_poly.pdbx_strand_id
1 'polypeptide(L)'
;MLTDDDSNSEDEDDDSDSEDENESDDDSDSKDEDESDDSFRPAKRQMRNKLFDEERACTTQQPVMKDTIFGPDNKLQSMVFPSNHPKYPNQPKGIKQILIERGLWHNGLRLECELCKGKNKQIDLTRINCCACKIMSLQPDFLA
;
A
#
# COMPACT_ATOMS: atom_id res chain seq x y z
N MET A 1 -52.63 18.78 -36.64
CA MET A 1 -53.16 18.73 -35.26
C MET A 1 -51.99 19.01 -34.36
N LEU A 2 -52.01 20.18 -33.71
CA LEU A 2 -51.08 20.60 -32.67
C LEU A 2 -51.67 20.12 -31.35
N THR A 3 -50.84 19.50 -30.50
CA THR A 3 -51.08 19.44 -29.05
C THR A 3 -49.72 19.52 -28.38
N ASP A 4 -49.43 20.71 -27.85
CA ASP A 4 -48.51 20.94 -26.75
C ASP A 4 -49.14 20.34 -25.48
N ASP A 5 -48.35 19.64 -24.67
CA ASP A 5 -48.66 19.40 -23.26
C ASP A 5 -47.35 19.50 -22.48
N ASP A 6 -47.12 20.69 -21.95
CA ASP A 6 -46.24 20.98 -20.82
C ASP A 6 -46.71 20.19 -19.59
N SER A 7 -45.78 19.56 -18.89
CA SER A 7 -46.00 19.17 -17.49
C SER A 7 -44.74 19.48 -16.70
N ASN A 8 -44.80 20.66 -16.08
CA ASN A 8 -43.98 21.14 -15.00
C ASN A 8 -44.20 20.27 -13.75
N SER A 9 -43.13 19.83 -13.10
CA SER A 9 -43.15 19.49 -11.67
C SER A 9 -41.80 19.87 -11.08
N GLU A 10 -41.79 21.04 -10.46
CA GLU A 10 -40.76 21.51 -9.54
C GLU A 10 -40.98 20.76 -8.22
N ASP A 11 -39.99 20.01 -7.76
CA ASP A 11 -39.92 19.53 -6.37
C ASP A 11 -38.62 20.08 -5.77
N GLU A 12 -38.83 21.03 -4.85
CA GLU A 12 -37.86 21.65 -3.97
C GLU A 12 -37.69 20.73 -2.75
N ASP A 13 -36.49 20.20 -2.52
CA ASP A 13 -36.14 19.54 -1.27
C ASP A 13 -35.13 20.41 -0.51
N ASP A 14 -35.68 21.14 0.45
CA ASP A 14 -35.05 21.85 1.56
C ASP A 14 -34.75 20.84 2.66
N ASP A 15 -33.48 20.62 3.02
CA ASP A 15 -33.16 19.95 4.28
C ASP A 15 -31.81 20.39 4.85
N SER A 16 -31.92 21.40 5.72
CA SER A 16 -31.45 21.39 7.11
C SER A 16 -29.94 21.43 7.39
N ASP A 17 -29.52 22.60 7.89
CA ASP A 17 -28.33 22.88 8.68
C ASP A 17 -28.19 21.96 9.90
N SER A 18 -26.94 21.56 10.19
CA SER A 18 -26.49 21.35 11.57
C SER A 18 -25.02 21.73 11.70
N GLU A 19 -24.79 22.93 12.21
CA GLU A 19 -23.51 23.39 12.76
C GLU A 19 -23.30 22.74 14.14
N ASP A 20 -22.26 21.91 14.29
CA ASP A 20 -21.84 21.41 15.61
C ASP A 20 -20.73 22.32 16.16
N GLU A 21 -21.15 23.18 17.08
CA GLU A 21 -20.34 24.07 17.90
C GLU A 21 -19.79 23.32 19.14
N ASN A 22 -18.48 23.46 19.35
CA ASN A 22 -17.80 23.67 20.63
C ASN A 22 -18.10 22.76 21.84
N GLU A 23 -17.09 21.99 22.28
CA GLU A 23 -16.82 21.79 23.71
C GLU A 23 -15.33 22.05 23.99
N SER A 24 -15.11 23.15 24.70
CA SER A 24 -13.84 23.55 25.31
C SER A 24 -13.82 23.06 26.75
N ASP A 25 -12.90 22.14 27.09
CA ASP A 25 -12.62 21.79 28.48
C ASP A 25 -11.41 22.57 29.01
N ASP A 26 -11.72 23.35 30.04
CA ASP A 26 -10.91 24.21 30.87
C ASP A 26 -10.28 23.36 31.98
N ASP A 27 -8.95 23.20 31.99
CA ASP A 27 -8.22 22.65 33.15
C ASP A 27 -7.35 23.76 33.75
N SER A 28 -7.97 24.46 34.70
CA SER A 28 -7.36 25.48 35.53
C SER A 28 -6.47 24.86 36.64
N ASP A 29 -5.22 25.33 36.66
CA ASP A 29 -4.39 25.73 37.81
C ASP A 29 -4.09 24.74 38.95
N SER A 30 -2.80 24.51 39.19
CA SER A 30 -2.24 24.36 40.53
C SER A 30 -0.75 24.74 40.49
N LYS A 31 -0.47 25.96 40.92
CA LYS A 31 0.85 26.39 41.37
C LYS A 31 1.12 25.80 42.75
N ASP A 32 2.20 25.06 42.89
CA ASP A 32 2.88 24.89 44.18
C ASP A 32 4.34 25.30 43.98
N GLU A 33 4.69 26.44 44.57
CA GLU A 33 6.09 26.80 44.82
C GLU A 33 6.50 26.18 46.14
N ASP A 34 7.63 25.47 46.17
CA ASP A 34 8.40 25.22 47.39
C ASP A 34 9.89 25.13 47.05
N GLU A 35 10.54 26.29 47.18
CA GLU A 35 11.82 26.55 47.84
C GLU A 35 12.74 25.33 48.17
N SER A 36 13.97 25.33 47.66
CA SER A 36 15.20 25.48 48.48
C SER A 36 16.51 24.99 47.81
N ASP A 37 17.56 25.73 48.17
CA ASP A 37 18.99 25.62 47.91
C ASP A 37 19.59 24.20 47.96
N ASP A 38 20.28 23.79 46.89
CA ASP A 38 21.42 22.88 47.03
C ASP A 38 22.54 23.24 46.05
N SER A 39 23.33 24.23 46.48
CA SER A 39 24.78 24.20 46.48
C SER A 39 25.49 23.44 45.33
N PHE A 40 26.22 24.21 44.51
CA PHE A 40 27.18 23.72 43.53
C PHE A 40 28.12 22.65 44.13
N ARG A 41 27.84 21.36 43.87
CA ARG A 41 28.78 20.27 44.09
C ARG A 41 29.53 19.98 42.78
N PRO A 42 30.87 20.03 42.74
CA PRO A 42 31.61 19.71 41.53
C PRO A 42 31.74 18.19 41.42
N ALA A 43 30.77 17.54 40.79
CA ALA A 43 30.90 16.13 40.41
C ALA A 43 31.60 16.04 39.05
N LYS A 44 32.88 15.66 39.10
CA LYS A 44 33.75 15.36 37.96
C LYS A 44 32.98 14.55 36.92
N ARG A 45 32.74 15.16 35.75
CA ARG A 45 32.20 14.50 34.57
C ARG A 45 33.28 13.53 34.06
N GLN A 46 33.37 12.35 34.68
CA GLN A 46 34.11 11.23 34.10
C GLN A 46 33.54 11.00 32.71
N MET A 47 34.42 11.00 31.71
CA MET A 47 34.05 10.54 30.38
C MET A 47 33.53 9.12 30.54
N ARG A 48 32.22 8.95 30.42
CA ARG A 48 31.63 7.63 30.23
C ARG A 48 32.26 7.13 28.94
N ASN A 49 33.18 6.18 29.08
CA ASN A 49 33.76 5.49 27.93
C ASN A 49 32.58 5.08 27.06
N LYS A 50 32.56 5.57 25.82
CA LYS A 50 31.72 5.04 24.77
C LYS A 50 32.17 3.59 24.59
N LEU A 51 31.62 2.68 25.38
CA LEU A 51 31.44 1.33 24.88
C LEU A 51 30.51 1.54 23.70
N PHE A 52 31.10 1.43 22.51
CA PHE A 52 30.38 1.44 21.26
C PHE A 52 29.31 0.36 21.41
N ASP A 53 28.04 0.76 21.54
CA ASP A 53 26.90 -0.10 21.22
C ASP A 53 26.89 -0.30 19.70
N GLU A 54 27.95 -0.93 19.20
CA GLU A 54 28.08 -1.43 17.85
C GLU A 54 27.83 -2.93 17.92
N GLU A 55 26.59 -3.30 18.25
CA GLU A 55 25.99 -4.59 17.87
C GLU A 55 24.51 -4.69 18.29
N ARG A 56 23.73 -3.65 17.97
CA ARG A 56 22.29 -3.83 17.79
C ARG A 56 21.91 -3.45 16.37
N ALA A 57 22.40 -4.23 15.41
CA ALA A 57 21.65 -4.42 14.19
C ALA A 57 20.29 -4.98 14.60
N CYS A 58 19.28 -4.12 14.63
CA CYS A 58 17.90 -4.58 14.52
C CYS A 58 17.83 -5.24 13.14
N THR A 59 18.05 -6.55 13.09
CA THR A 59 17.84 -7.36 11.91
C THR A 59 16.33 -7.44 11.70
N THR A 60 15.75 -6.33 11.24
CA THR A 60 14.44 -6.33 10.60
C THR A 60 14.60 -7.17 9.35
N GLN A 61 14.48 -8.50 9.49
CA GLN A 61 14.35 -9.41 8.37
C GLN A 61 13.12 -8.92 7.60
N GLN A 62 13.37 -8.27 6.46
CA GLN A 62 12.28 -7.82 5.62
C GLN A 62 11.52 -9.06 5.13
N PRO A 63 10.18 -9.04 5.13
CA PRO A 63 9.40 -10.17 4.65
C PRO A 63 9.77 -10.46 3.19
N VAL A 64 10.24 -11.69 2.94
CA VAL A 64 10.61 -12.18 1.61
C VAL A 64 9.41 -12.91 1.01
N MET A 65 9.08 -12.61 -0.25
CA MET A 65 8.03 -13.34 -0.96
C MET A 65 8.42 -14.80 -1.15
N LYS A 66 7.52 -15.71 -0.80
CA LYS A 66 7.72 -17.16 -1.00
C LYS A 66 7.67 -17.51 -2.49
N ASP A 67 8.42 -18.53 -2.87
CA ASP A 67 8.35 -19.12 -4.20
C ASP A 67 6.97 -19.74 -4.45
N THR A 68 6.58 -19.79 -5.72
CA THR A 68 5.29 -20.34 -6.15
C THR A 68 5.50 -21.54 -7.06
N ILE A 69 4.50 -22.41 -7.13
CA ILE A 69 4.44 -23.52 -8.08
C ILE A 69 3.42 -23.14 -9.14
N PHE A 70 3.75 -23.29 -10.42
CA PHE A 70 2.84 -22.91 -11.50
C PHE A 70 2.73 -23.95 -12.60
N GLY A 71 1.55 -23.95 -13.25
CA GLY A 71 1.23 -24.80 -14.38
C GLY A 71 0.98 -26.28 -14.03
N PRO A 72 0.52 -27.08 -15.00
CA PRO A 72 0.21 -28.50 -14.79
C PRO A 72 1.46 -29.34 -14.43
N ASP A 73 2.64 -28.88 -14.84
CA ASP A 73 3.92 -29.55 -14.60
C ASP A 73 4.52 -29.25 -13.22
N ASN A 74 3.81 -28.48 -12.37
CA ASN A 74 4.28 -28.05 -11.04
C ASN A 74 5.67 -27.40 -11.07
N LYS A 75 5.89 -26.49 -12.02
CA LYS A 75 7.18 -25.82 -12.17
C LYS A 75 7.38 -24.81 -11.06
N LEU A 76 8.55 -24.85 -10.42
CA LEU A 76 8.92 -23.86 -9.40
C LEU A 76 9.22 -22.51 -10.05
N GLN A 77 8.59 -21.46 -9.56
CA GLN A 77 8.85 -20.07 -9.93
C GLN A 77 9.27 -19.26 -8.72
N SER A 78 10.52 -18.79 -8.77
CA SER A 78 11.01 -17.91 -7.72
C SER A 78 10.42 -16.51 -7.85
N MET A 79 9.89 -15.99 -6.74
CA MET A 79 9.27 -14.65 -6.68
C MET A 79 10.28 -13.54 -6.36
N VAL A 80 11.52 -13.90 -6.06
CA VAL A 80 12.58 -12.98 -5.65
C VAL A 80 13.80 -13.20 -6.55
N PHE A 81 14.48 -12.12 -6.89
CA PHE A 81 15.74 -12.21 -7.62
C PHE A 81 16.83 -12.81 -6.73
N PRO A 82 17.74 -13.63 -7.29
CA PRO A 82 18.84 -14.20 -6.52
C PRO A 82 19.76 -13.10 -5.99
N SER A 83 20.51 -13.40 -4.94
CA SER A 83 21.49 -12.48 -4.35
C SER A 83 22.58 -12.03 -5.33
N ASN A 84 22.87 -12.84 -6.36
CA ASN A 84 23.83 -12.53 -7.41
C ASN A 84 23.23 -11.72 -8.58
N HIS A 85 22.00 -11.19 -8.45
CA HIS A 85 21.40 -10.42 -9.54
C HIS A 85 22.07 -9.05 -9.69
N PRO A 86 22.56 -8.67 -10.89
CA PRO A 86 23.42 -7.51 -11.08
C PRO A 86 22.75 -6.17 -10.74
N LYS A 87 21.42 -6.10 -10.82
CA LYS A 87 20.65 -4.85 -10.68
C LYS A 87 19.67 -4.84 -9.50
N TYR A 88 19.22 -6.02 -9.07
CA TYR A 88 18.09 -6.17 -8.15
C TYR A 88 18.31 -7.36 -7.20
N PRO A 89 19.41 -7.41 -6.43
CA PRO A 89 19.69 -8.56 -5.57
C PRO A 89 18.67 -8.68 -4.44
N ASN A 90 18.14 -9.89 -4.21
CA ASN A 90 17.14 -10.19 -3.17
C ASN A 90 15.85 -9.35 -3.22
N GLN A 91 15.54 -8.73 -4.36
CA GLN A 91 14.32 -7.94 -4.53
C GLN A 91 13.19 -8.78 -5.12
N PRO A 92 11.92 -8.51 -4.77
CA PRO A 92 10.79 -9.19 -5.38
C PRO A 92 10.70 -8.88 -6.87
N LYS A 93 10.31 -9.88 -7.66
CA LYS A 93 10.09 -9.75 -9.10
C LYS A 93 8.75 -9.07 -9.37
N GLY A 94 8.74 -8.18 -10.35
CA GLY A 94 7.50 -7.56 -10.84
C GLY A 94 6.72 -8.47 -11.79
N ILE A 95 5.43 -8.15 -11.99
CA ILE A 95 4.52 -8.85 -12.92
C ILE A 95 5.15 -9.09 -14.30
N LYS A 96 5.87 -8.10 -14.84
CA LYS A 96 6.52 -8.23 -16.15
C LYS A 96 7.53 -9.38 -16.17
N GLN A 97 8.40 -9.46 -15.18
CA GLN A 97 9.43 -10.50 -15.11
C GLN A 97 8.81 -11.89 -14.96
N ILE A 98 7.79 -12.01 -14.11
CA ILE A 98 7.03 -13.25 -13.90
C ILE A 98 6.36 -13.71 -15.20
N LEU A 99 5.73 -12.80 -15.95
CA LEU A 99 5.09 -13.14 -17.22
C LEU A 99 6.09 -13.49 -18.32
N ILE A 100 7.29 -12.91 -18.32
CA ILE A 100 8.37 -13.29 -19.24
C ILE A 100 8.82 -14.73 -18.96
N GLU A 101 9.04 -15.09 -17.69
CA GLU A 101 9.44 -16.44 -17.28
C GLU A 101 8.36 -17.50 -17.60
N ARG A 102 7.09 -17.09 -17.61
CA ARG A 102 5.94 -17.92 -18.02
C ARG A 102 5.71 -17.95 -19.54
N GLY A 103 6.41 -17.13 -20.32
CA GLY A 103 6.24 -17.05 -21.77
C GLY A 103 4.95 -16.34 -22.23
N LEU A 104 4.31 -15.57 -21.34
CA LEU A 104 3.03 -14.88 -21.60
C LEU A 104 3.21 -13.39 -21.92
N TRP A 105 4.41 -12.85 -21.72
CA TRP A 105 4.71 -11.46 -21.99
C TRP A 105 4.93 -11.21 -23.49
N HIS A 106 4.31 -10.17 -24.03
CA HIS A 106 4.58 -9.68 -25.38
C HIS A 106 4.83 -8.16 -25.40
N ASN A 107 5.44 -7.67 -26.48
CA ASN A 107 5.74 -6.26 -26.64
C ASN A 107 4.45 -5.42 -26.68
N GLY A 108 4.47 -4.26 -26.02
CA GLY A 108 3.32 -3.36 -25.94
C GLY A 108 2.22 -3.79 -24.95
N LEU A 109 2.39 -4.88 -24.21
CA LEU A 109 1.43 -5.30 -23.19
C LEU A 109 1.38 -4.27 -22.05
N ARG A 110 0.20 -3.68 -21.84
CA ARG A 110 -0.06 -2.76 -20.73
C ARG A 110 -0.26 -3.54 -19.44
N LEU A 111 0.15 -2.95 -18.30
CA LEU A 111 -0.10 -3.53 -16.98
C LEU A 111 -1.60 -3.71 -16.74
N GLU A 112 -2.34 -2.61 -16.93
CA GLU A 112 -3.79 -2.55 -16.88
C GLU A 112 -4.28 -1.74 -18.09
N CYS A 113 -5.35 -2.23 -18.72
CA CYS A 113 -5.98 -1.55 -19.85
C CYS A 113 -7.20 -0.75 -19.35
N GLU A 114 -7.65 0.24 -20.13
CA GLU A 114 -8.77 1.11 -19.76
C GLU A 114 -10.05 0.35 -19.41
N LEU A 115 -10.35 -0.75 -20.12
CA LEU A 115 -11.54 -1.55 -19.81
C LEU A 115 -11.40 -2.40 -18.54
N CYS A 116 -10.18 -2.73 -18.13
CA CYS A 116 -9.93 -3.43 -16.87
C CYS A 116 -9.78 -2.48 -15.67
N LYS A 117 -9.59 -1.18 -15.94
CA LYS A 117 -9.34 -0.15 -14.95
C LYS A 117 -10.65 0.51 -14.49
N GLY A 118 -10.72 0.85 -13.21
CA GLY A 118 -11.79 1.70 -12.66
C GLY A 118 -13.05 0.95 -12.22
N LYS A 119 -14.08 1.72 -11.85
CA LYS A 119 -15.34 1.22 -11.24
C LYS A 119 -16.21 0.46 -12.26
N ASN A 120 -16.18 0.86 -13.53
CA ASN A 120 -16.94 0.25 -14.61
C ASN A 120 -16.12 -0.80 -15.36
N LYS A 121 -15.47 -1.69 -14.60
CA LYS A 121 -14.65 -2.76 -15.17
C LYS A 121 -15.51 -3.69 -16.02
N GLN A 122 -15.30 -3.71 -17.33
CA GLN A 122 -15.97 -4.67 -18.20
C GLN A 122 -15.27 -6.03 -18.07
N ILE A 123 -15.95 -6.97 -17.43
CA ILE A 123 -15.50 -8.36 -17.34
C ILE A 123 -16.02 -9.09 -18.58
N ASP A 124 -15.28 -8.93 -19.68
CA ASP A 124 -15.48 -9.75 -20.86
C ASP A 124 -14.62 -11.02 -20.74
N LEU A 125 -15.28 -12.18 -20.75
CA LEU A 125 -14.65 -13.50 -20.66
C LEU A 125 -13.84 -13.86 -21.91
N THR A 126 -14.14 -13.25 -23.06
CA THR A 126 -13.39 -13.48 -24.30
C THR A 126 -12.05 -12.73 -24.29
N ARG A 127 -11.94 -11.67 -23.48
CA ARG A 127 -10.80 -10.76 -23.44
C ARG A 127 -9.71 -11.19 -22.47
N ILE A 128 -9.21 -12.40 -22.67
CA ILE A 128 -8.25 -13.06 -21.77
C ILE A 128 -6.84 -12.45 -21.79
N ASN A 129 -6.40 -11.90 -22.94
CA ASN A 129 -5.02 -11.45 -23.16
C ASN A 129 -4.87 -9.92 -23.28
N CYS A 130 -5.77 -9.14 -22.67
CA CYS A 130 -5.79 -7.68 -22.90
C CYS A 130 -4.81 -6.86 -22.06
N CYS A 131 -4.43 -7.32 -20.86
CA CYS A 131 -3.46 -6.67 -20.00
C CYS A 131 -2.77 -7.68 -19.08
N ALA A 132 -1.62 -7.31 -18.56
CA ALA A 132 -0.82 -8.17 -17.69
C ALA A 132 -1.59 -8.63 -16.44
N CYS A 133 -2.36 -7.72 -15.81
CA CYS A 133 -3.19 -8.08 -14.66
C CYS A 133 -4.25 -9.13 -15.02
N LYS A 134 -4.93 -9.00 -16.18
CA LYS A 134 -5.96 -9.96 -16.61
C LYS A 134 -5.35 -11.33 -16.91
N ILE A 135 -4.21 -11.35 -17.61
CA ILE A 135 -3.48 -12.59 -17.89
C ILE A 135 -3.08 -13.28 -16.58
N MET A 136 -2.57 -12.51 -15.61
CA MET A 136 -2.17 -13.03 -14.30
C MET A 136 -3.37 -13.61 -13.52
N SER A 137 -4.51 -12.92 -13.51
CA SER A 137 -5.72 -13.40 -12.83
C SER A 137 -6.30 -14.68 -13.42
N LEU A 138 -5.96 -15.02 -14.67
CA LEU A 138 -6.39 -16.25 -15.33
C LEU A 138 -5.41 -17.41 -15.14
N GLN A 139 -4.27 -17.18 -14.49
CA GLN A 139 -3.32 -18.25 -14.19
C GLN A 139 -3.93 -19.20 -13.15
N PRO A 140 -3.79 -20.52 -13.34
CA PRO A 140 -4.45 -21.52 -12.50
C PRO A 140 -4.06 -21.40 -11.02
N ASP A 141 -2.83 -20.97 -10.75
CA ASP A 141 -2.30 -20.77 -9.40
C ASP A 141 -3.04 -19.67 -8.60
N PHE A 142 -3.85 -18.83 -9.25
CA PHE A 142 -4.68 -17.79 -8.62
C PHE A 142 -6.18 -18.12 -8.63
N LEU A 143 -6.57 -19.24 -9.26
CA LEU A 143 -7.94 -19.75 -9.29
C LEU A 143 -8.09 -20.78 -8.15
N ALA A 144 -8.07 -20.30 -6.91
CA ALA A 144 -8.32 -21.12 -5.72
C ALA A 144 -9.81 -21.36 -5.49
#